data_AF-X0YT99-F1
#
_entry.id   AF-X0YT99-F1
#
_cell.length_a   1.000
_cell.length_b   1.000
_cell.length_c   1.000
_cell.angle_alpha   90.00
_cell.angle_beta   90.00
_cell.angle_gamma   90.00
#
_symmetry.space_group_name_H-M   'P 1'
#
loop_
_entity.id
_entity.type
_entity.pdbx_description
1 polymer ?
#
loop_
_entity_poly.entity_id
_entity_poly.type
_entity_poly.pdbx_seq_one_letter_code
_entity_poly.pdbx_strand_id
1 'polypeptide(L)'
;LTAAPTLQSSPTSPPTATPIITLSPTPTDTATPGPIPSATLPELAPGDPRIGLDLAAPAFKDDFSIRYKWGEPSSEGATNVWEDGRHRTTDHLTDHYITWSTTLFDVGNIYIEVTAEIGDCSGRDGYGVAARVSGDQLNNGYTLEFSCDGAYRIRKFIEGSVQVLFNWTSAEAILAGPHIENRMGFLA
;
A
#
# COMPACT_ATOMS: atom_id res chain seq x y z
N LEU A 1 10.42 -83.19 -46.81
CA LEU A 1 10.28 -83.71 -45.45
C LEU A 1 11.54 -84.49 -45.13
N THR A 2 12.47 -83.91 -44.37
CA THR A 2 13.66 -84.64 -43.90
C THR A 2 14.03 -84.07 -42.54
N ALA A 3 13.94 -84.91 -41.51
CA ALA A 3 14.17 -84.55 -40.11
C ALA A 3 15.67 -84.39 -39.82
N ALA A 4 16.00 -83.42 -38.98
CA ALA A 4 17.36 -83.12 -38.50
C ALA A 4 17.54 -83.60 -37.04
N PRO A 5 18.77 -83.98 -36.62
CA PRO A 5 19.03 -84.72 -35.39
C PRO A 5 19.22 -83.82 -34.17
N THR A 6 18.92 -84.37 -33.00
CA THR A 6 19.06 -83.76 -31.67
C THR A 6 20.49 -83.87 -31.14
N LEU A 7 21.04 -82.77 -30.61
CA LEU A 7 22.32 -82.72 -29.89
C LEU A 7 22.07 -82.49 -28.39
N GLN A 8 22.79 -83.25 -27.58
CA GLN A 8 22.71 -83.34 -26.12
C GLN A 8 23.62 -82.27 -25.49
N SER A 9 23.14 -81.50 -24.51
CA SER A 9 23.90 -80.44 -23.83
C SER A 9 24.65 -80.95 -22.59
N SER A 10 25.89 -80.49 -22.42
CA SER A 10 26.74 -80.69 -21.23
C SER A 10 26.59 -79.50 -20.26
N PRO A 11 26.64 -79.69 -18.93
CA PRO A 11 26.46 -78.59 -17.99
C PRO A 11 27.71 -77.72 -17.82
N THR A 12 27.55 -76.41 -17.94
CA THR A 12 28.57 -75.37 -17.67
C THR A 12 28.54 -74.99 -16.19
N SER A 13 29.70 -74.97 -15.53
CA SER A 13 29.86 -74.54 -14.13
C SER A 13 29.72 -73.01 -13.96
N PRO A 14 29.21 -72.52 -12.82
CA PRO A 14 28.91 -71.10 -12.62
C PRO A 14 30.16 -70.23 -12.38
N PRO A 15 30.09 -68.91 -12.64
CA PRO A 15 31.22 -68.00 -12.49
C PRO A 15 31.51 -67.63 -11.02
N THR A 16 32.80 -67.42 -10.73
CA THR A 16 33.34 -66.94 -9.45
C THR A 16 33.09 -65.44 -9.25
N ALA A 17 32.72 -65.02 -8.04
CA ALA A 17 32.44 -63.63 -7.69
C ALA A 17 33.72 -62.79 -7.49
N THR A 18 33.74 -61.60 -8.06
CA THR A 18 34.79 -60.58 -7.91
C THR A 18 34.51 -59.70 -6.67
N PRO A 19 35.50 -59.33 -5.85
CA PRO A 19 35.27 -58.45 -4.70
C PRO A 19 34.94 -57.01 -5.13
N ILE A 20 34.01 -56.37 -4.43
CA ILE A 20 33.60 -54.97 -4.63
C ILE A 20 34.33 -54.09 -3.61
N ILE A 21 35.02 -53.05 -4.08
CA ILE A 21 35.65 -52.04 -3.21
C ILE A 21 34.61 -50.94 -2.90
N THR A 22 34.36 -50.69 -1.63
CA THR A 22 33.44 -49.63 -1.16
C THR A 22 34.20 -48.31 -1.03
N LEU A 23 33.77 -47.26 -1.73
CA LEU A 23 34.34 -45.90 -1.59
C LEU A 23 33.69 -45.18 -0.39
N SER A 24 34.51 -44.57 0.47
CA SER A 24 34.08 -43.77 1.62
C SER A 24 33.66 -42.36 1.17
N PRO A 25 32.61 -41.74 1.73
CA PRO A 25 32.19 -40.39 1.34
C PRO A 25 33.19 -39.33 1.82
N THR A 26 33.53 -38.39 0.95
CA THR A 26 34.30 -37.18 1.26
C THR A 26 33.40 -36.18 2.00
N PRO A 27 33.84 -35.51 3.09
CA PRO A 27 33.04 -34.48 3.74
C PRO A 27 32.78 -33.30 2.79
N THR A 28 31.53 -32.85 2.71
CA THR A 28 31.13 -31.63 1.98
C THR A 28 31.06 -30.48 2.98
N ASP A 29 31.90 -29.46 2.80
CA ASP A 29 31.81 -28.22 3.58
C ASP A 29 30.47 -27.53 3.27
N THR A 30 29.59 -27.50 4.26
CA THR A 30 28.31 -26.79 4.18
C THR A 30 28.57 -25.33 4.51
N ALA A 31 28.42 -24.44 3.53
CA ALA A 31 28.50 -23.00 3.75
C ALA A 31 27.36 -22.55 4.68
N THR A 32 27.69 -22.08 5.89
CA THR A 32 26.72 -21.45 6.80
C THR A 32 26.20 -20.14 6.16
N PRO A 33 24.87 -19.92 6.06
CA PRO A 33 24.34 -18.64 5.63
C PRO A 33 24.85 -17.52 6.53
N GLY A 34 25.50 -16.50 5.94
CA GLY A 34 25.91 -15.30 6.66
C GLY A 34 24.69 -14.51 7.19
N PRO A 35 24.89 -13.57 8.14
CA PRO A 35 23.80 -12.74 8.63
C PRO A 35 23.18 -11.95 7.48
N ILE A 36 21.87 -12.10 7.30
CA ILE A 36 21.10 -11.30 6.35
C ILE A 36 21.08 -9.87 6.90
N PRO A 37 21.45 -8.84 6.12
CA PRO A 37 21.31 -7.47 6.57
C PRO A 37 19.83 -7.18 6.82
N SER A 38 19.47 -6.93 8.09
CA SER A 38 18.14 -6.46 8.45
C SER A 38 18.07 -4.97 8.11
N ALA A 39 17.21 -4.60 7.17
CA ALA A 39 16.91 -3.19 6.92
C ALA A 39 16.38 -2.59 8.23
N THR A 40 17.18 -1.72 8.86
CA THR A 40 16.73 -0.99 10.05
C THR A 40 15.89 0.17 9.55
N LEU A 41 14.61 0.18 9.91
CA LEU A 41 13.72 1.31 9.62
C LEU A 41 14.32 2.58 10.24
N PRO A 42 14.27 3.74 9.56
CA PRO A 42 14.72 4.99 10.14
C PRO A 42 13.97 5.25 11.44
N GLU A 43 14.70 5.68 12.47
CA GLU A 43 14.11 6.06 13.75
C GLU A 43 13.20 7.28 13.56
N LEU A 44 12.01 7.23 14.17
CA LEU A 44 11.05 8.32 14.10
C LEU A 44 11.56 9.53 14.90
N ALA A 45 11.39 10.73 14.35
CA ALA A 45 11.78 11.95 15.05
C ALA A 45 10.93 12.16 16.33
N PRO A 46 11.47 12.80 17.38
CA PRO A 46 10.69 13.13 18.57
C PRO A 46 9.42 13.92 18.23
N GLY A 47 8.27 13.47 18.75
CA GLY A 47 6.97 14.09 18.48
C GLY A 47 6.28 13.62 17.20
N ASP A 48 6.87 12.67 16.46
CA ASP A 48 6.20 12.04 15.33
C ASP A 48 4.92 11.31 15.79
N PRO A 49 3.75 11.57 15.18
CA PRO A 49 2.49 10.96 15.59
C PRO A 49 2.45 9.43 15.44
N ARG A 50 3.42 8.85 14.73
CA ARG A 50 3.55 7.39 14.54
C ARG A 50 4.20 6.68 15.72
N ILE A 51 4.77 7.42 16.68
CA ILE A 51 5.43 6.82 17.84
C ILE A 51 4.42 5.97 18.63
N GLY A 52 4.78 4.69 18.84
CA GLY A 52 3.94 3.74 19.58
C GLY A 52 2.80 3.12 18.76
N LEU A 53 2.68 3.44 17.47
CA LEU A 53 1.71 2.80 16.57
C LEU A 53 2.33 1.59 15.87
N ASP A 54 1.58 0.49 15.78
CA ASP A 54 1.92 -0.64 14.92
C ASP A 54 1.36 -0.41 13.50
N LEU A 55 2.15 0.24 12.65
CA LEU A 55 1.77 0.51 11.25
C LEU A 55 1.75 -0.75 10.38
N ALA A 56 2.34 -1.86 10.83
CA ALA A 56 2.32 -3.13 10.11
C ALA A 56 0.99 -3.88 10.31
N ALA A 57 0.31 -3.63 11.44
CA ALA A 57 -1.00 -4.19 11.76
C ALA A 57 -2.01 -3.08 12.12
N PRO A 58 -2.44 -2.25 11.15
CA PRO A 58 -3.40 -1.18 11.43
C PRO A 58 -4.76 -1.75 11.83
N ALA A 59 -5.47 -1.05 12.73
CA ALA A 59 -6.81 -1.44 13.16
C ALA A 59 -7.82 -1.50 12.00
N PHE A 60 -7.56 -0.74 10.95
CA PHE A 60 -8.33 -0.75 9.71
C PHE A 60 -7.41 -0.55 8.52
N LYS A 61 -7.68 -1.27 7.43
CA LYS A 61 -6.99 -1.13 6.15
C LYS A 61 -8.00 -1.19 5.01
N ASP A 62 -7.81 -0.31 4.03
CA ASP A 62 -8.56 -0.29 2.79
C ASP A 62 -7.59 -0.11 1.63
N ASP A 63 -7.72 -0.94 0.61
CA ASP A 63 -6.99 -0.79 -0.66
C ASP A 63 -7.88 -0.18 -1.75
N PHE A 64 -9.10 0.23 -1.40
CA PHE A 64 -10.11 0.78 -2.30
C PHE A 64 -10.59 -0.18 -3.40
N SER A 65 -10.29 -1.48 -3.31
CA SER A 65 -10.72 -2.48 -4.30
C SER A 65 -12.23 -2.77 -4.27
N ILE A 66 -12.92 -2.40 -3.18
CA ILE A 66 -14.36 -2.63 -3.00
C ILE A 66 -15.14 -1.35 -3.33
N ARG A 67 -15.94 -1.41 -4.40
CA ARG A 67 -16.85 -0.34 -4.78
C ARG A 67 -17.90 -0.05 -3.69
N TYR A 68 -18.32 1.21 -3.57
CA TYR A 68 -19.31 1.70 -2.60
C TYR A 68 -18.95 1.59 -1.12
N LYS A 69 -17.72 1.16 -0.79
CA LYS A 69 -17.21 1.30 0.57
C LYS A 69 -17.03 2.77 0.96
N TRP A 70 -16.74 3.62 -0.04
CA TRP A 70 -16.71 5.07 0.03
C TRP A 70 -17.84 5.63 -0.83
N GLY A 71 -18.46 6.71 -0.38
CA GLY A 71 -19.53 7.38 -1.13
C GLY A 71 -19.08 7.86 -2.50
N GLU A 72 -19.94 7.77 -3.50
CA GLU A 72 -19.71 8.28 -4.86
C GLU A 72 -20.61 9.51 -5.17
N PRO A 73 -20.61 10.59 -4.35
CA PRO A 73 -21.41 11.76 -4.68
C PRO A 73 -20.86 12.44 -5.93
N SER A 74 -21.77 12.88 -6.80
CA SER A 74 -21.45 13.61 -8.02
C SER A 74 -22.38 14.81 -8.19
N SER A 75 -21.81 15.93 -8.59
CA SER A 75 -22.48 17.19 -8.86
C SER A 75 -21.76 17.91 -10.01
N GLU A 76 -22.23 19.11 -10.38
CA GLU A 76 -21.52 19.96 -11.34
C GLU A 76 -20.14 20.37 -10.84
N GLY A 77 -19.97 20.56 -9.53
CA GLY A 77 -18.72 21.09 -9.00
C GLY A 77 -17.68 20.04 -8.59
N ALA A 78 -18.10 18.80 -8.32
CA ALA A 78 -17.17 17.71 -8.07
C ALA A 78 -17.79 16.33 -8.30
N THR A 79 -16.95 15.35 -8.62
CA THR A 79 -17.33 13.95 -8.83
C THR A 79 -16.44 13.02 -8.00
N ASN A 80 -17.05 12.07 -7.31
CA ASN A 80 -16.36 10.92 -6.72
C ASN A 80 -16.82 9.66 -7.44
N VAL A 81 -15.87 8.88 -7.97
CA VAL A 81 -16.16 7.67 -8.75
C VAL A 81 -15.20 6.55 -8.36
N TRP A 82 -15.70 5.32 -8.39
CA TRP A 82 -14.85 4.14 -8.33
C TRP A 82 -14.55 3.65 -9.76
N GLU A 83 -13.27 3.57 -10.11
CA GLU A 83 -12.80 3.09 -11.42
C GLU A 83 -11.44 2.40 -11.24
N ASP A 84 -11.21 1.30 -11.96
CA ASP A 84 -9.94 0.55 -11.96
C ASP A 84 -9.40 0.19 -10.56
N GLY A 85 -10.28 -0.16 -9.63
CA GLY A 85 -9.88 -0.52 -8.26
C GLY A 85 -9.45 0.67 -7.40
N ARG A 86 -9.72 1.90 -7.84
CA ARG A 86 -9.36 3.14 -7.15
C ARG A 86 -10.60 3.99 -6.90
N HIS A 87 -10.55 4.77 -5.82
CA HIS A 87 -11.49 5.85 -5.60
C HIS A 87 -10.89 7.15 -6.16
N ARG A 88 -11.55 7.77 -7.15
CA ARG A 88 -11.11 9.00 -7.79
C ARG A 88 -12.07 10.13 -7.47
N THR A 89 -11.51 11.23 -6.98
CA THR A 89 -12.21 12.49 -6.77
C THR A 89 -11.72 13.49 -7.81
N THR A 90 -12.65 14.20 -8.45
CA THR A 90 -12.35 15.30 -9.38
C THR A 90 -13.09 16.54 -8.92
N ASP A 91 -12.36 17.61 -8.69
CA ASP A 91 -12.91 18.95 -8.49
C ASP A 91 -13.00 19.64 -9.86
N HIS A 92 -14.17 20.17 -10.19
CA HIS A 92 -14.43 20.83 -11.47
C HIS A 92 -14.42 22.36 -11.34
N LEU A 93 -14.31 22.90 -10.12
CA LEU A 93 -14.43 24.34 -9.84
C LEU A 93 -13.21 24.88 -9.09
N THR A 94 -12.39 25.63 -9.81
CA THR A 94 -11.27 26.36 -9.22
C THR A 94 -11.75 27.36 -8.16
N ASP A 95 -11.03 27.42 -7.02
CA ASP A 95 -11.22 28.41 -5.94
C ASP A 95 -12.62 28.48 -5.32
N HIS A 96 -13.38 27.36 -5.29
CA HIS A 96 -14.76 27.37 -4.82
C HIS A 96 -14.98 26.69 -3.47
N TYR A 97 -15.22 25.38 -3.44
CA TYR A 97 -15.37 24.58 -2.23
C TYR A 97 -14.54 23.31 -2.35
N ILE A 98 -14.31 22.61 -1.24
CA ILE A 98 -13.75 21.26 -1.30
C ILE A 98 -14.85 20.23 -1.14
N THR A 99 -14.66 19.09 -1.79
CA THR A 99 -15.50 17.91 -1.60
C THR A 99 -14.71 16.83 -0.87
N TRP A 100 -15.42 15.91 -0.25
CA TRP A 100 -14.85 14.69 0.30
C TRP A 100 -15.81 13.52 0.10
N SER A 101 -15.23 12.33 -0.03
CA SER A 101 -15.96 11.09 0.17
C SER A 101 -15.74 10.59 1.59
N THR A 102 -16.75 9.91 2.13
CA THR A 102 -16.71 9.32 3.47
C THR A 102 -17.11 7.85 3.40
N THR A 103 -16.75 7.14 4.47
CA THR A 103 -17.12 5.75 4.73
C THR A 103 -17.58 5.64 6.18
N LEU A 104 -18.30 4.57 6.52
CA LEU A 104 -18.91 4.40 7.84
C LEU A 104 -17.89 3.82 8.84
N PHE A 105 -17.05 4.69 9.41
CA PHE A 105 -16.22 4.38 10.57
C PHE A 105 -16.46 5.41 11.67
N ASP A 106 -16.94 4.93 12.82
CA ASP A 106 -17.02 5.71 14.04
C ASP A 106 -15.84 5.32 14.94
N VAL A 107 -14.90 6.24 15.10
CA VAL A 107 -13.61 6.03 15.75
C VAL A 107 -13.23 7.29 16.53
N GLY A 108 -12.56 7.08 17.67
CA GLY A 108 -12.09 8.16 18.54
C GLY A 108 -10.83 8.85 17.99
N ASN A 109 -9.78 8.93 18.79
CA ASN A 109 -8.48 9.42 18.33
C ASN A 109 -7.89 8.44 17.30
N ILE A 110 -7.45 8.98 16.16
CA ILE A 110 -6.99 8.16 15.04
C ILE A 110 -5.76 8.75 14.37
N TYR A 111 -4.90 7.87 13.86
CA TYR A 111 -3.90 8.22 12.87
C TYR A 111 -4.30 7.56 11.55
N ILE A 112 -4.40 8.37 10.49
CA ILE A 112 -4.77 7.92 9.15
C ILE A 112 -3.56 8.04 8.24
N GLU A 113 -3.24 6.99 7.48
CA GLU A 113 -2.34 7.08 6.32
C GLU A 113 -3.12 6.86 5.03
N VAL A 114 -2.96 7.76 4.06
CA VAL A 114 -3.50 7.61 2.70
C VAL A 114 -2.39 7.85 1.70
N THR A 115 -2.25 6.93 0.75
CA THR A 115 -1.48 7.16 -0.47
C THR A 115 -2.44 7.72 -1.53
N ALA A 116 -2.13 8.90 -2.06
CA ALA A 116 -2.92 9.54 -3.11
C ALA A 116 -2.03 9.99 -4.27
N GLU A 117 -2.55 9.78 -5.47
CA GLU A 117 -1.98 10.30 -6.71
C GLU A 117 -2.79 11.53 -7.13
N ILE A 118 -2.13 12.67 -7.32
CA ILE A 118 -2.79 13.86 -7.88
C ILE A 118 -2.79 13.75 -9.41
N GLY A 119 -3.93 14.06 -10.04
CA GLY A 119 -4.05 14.10 -11.50
C GLY A 119 -3.43 15.36 -12.10
N ASP A 120 -4.05 15.88 -13.16
CA ASP A 120 -3.74 17.20 -13.67
C ASP A 120 -3.98 18.25 -12.58
N CYS A 121 -2.97 19.08 -12.31
CA CYS A 121 -3.03 20.10 -11.27
C CYS A 121 -2.07 21.25 -11.54
N SER A 122 -2.31 22.38 -10.87
CA SER A 122 -1.48 23.57 -10.92
C SER A 122 -1.51 24.35 -9.61
N GLY A 123 -0.41 25.03 -9.28
CA GLY A 123 -0.36 25.94 -8.13
C GLY A 123 -0.87 25.32 -6.81
N ARG A 124 -1.96 25.87 -6.27
CA ARG A 124 -2.56 25.46 -4.99
C ARG A 124 -3.70 24.45 -5.11
N ASP A 125 -3.90 23.87 -6.29
CA ASP A 125 -4.85 22.76 -6.47
C ASP A 125 -4.54 21.67 -5.43
N GLY A 126 -5.54 21.33 -4.63
CA GLY A 126 -5.37 20.64 -3.36
C GLY A 126 -6.09 19.30 -3.32
N TYR A 127 -5.48 18.35 -2.62
CA TYR A 127 -6.00 17.00 -2.39
C TYR A 127 -5.60 16.55 -1.00
N GLY A 128 -6.30 15.60 -0.41
CA GLY A 128 -5.99 15.25 0.97
C GLY A 128 -6.94 14.28 1.63
N VAL A 129 -6.87 14.28 2.96
CA VAL A 129 -7.69 13.45 3.83
C VAL A 129 -8.57 14.32 4.71
N ALA A 130 -9.85 13.94 4.81
CA ALA A 130 -10.80 14.49 5.76
C ALA A 130 -10.95 13.52 6.94
N ALA A 131 -10.99 14.04 8.16
CA ALA A 131 -11.14 13.26 9.38
C ALA A 131 -12.22 13.88 10.29
N ARG A 132 -12.81 13.03 11.14
CA ARG A 132 -13.88 13.39 12.07
C ARG A 132 -15.07 14.08 11.37
N VAL A 133 -15.40 13.58 10.17
CA VAL A 133 -16.50 14.12 9.38
C VAL A 133 -17.82 13.84 10.10
N SER A 134 -18.65 14.87 10.29
CA SER A 134 -19.87 14.77 11.09
C SER A 134 -20.92 15.81 10.68
N GLY A 135 -22.07 15.78 11.38
CA GLY A 135 -23.23 16.60 11.09
C GLY A 135 -24.14 15.95 10.04
N ASP A 136 -25.42 16.34 10.02
CA ASP A 136 -26.44 15.73 9.15
C ASP A 136 -26.11 15.89 7.66
N GLN A 137 -25.39 16.96 7.30
CA GLN A 137 -24.95 17.26 5.94
C GLN A 137 -23.49 16.83 5.69
N LEU A 138 -22.84 16.14 6.64
CA LEU A 138 -21.44 15.74 6.58
C LEU A 138 -20.50 16.92 6.25
N ASN A 139 -20.81 18.11 6.77
CA ASN A 139 -20.14 19.38 6.47
C ASN A 139 -19.30 19.92 7.65
N ASN A 140 -19.09 19.09 8.68
CA ASN A 140 -18.17 19.33 9.78
C ASN A 140 -16.96 18.42 9.64
N GLY A 141 -15.77 18.87 10.03
CA GLY A 141 -14.59 18.01 10.07
C GLY A 141 -13.27 18.78 10.03
N TYR A 142 -12.18 18.02 9.88
CA TYR A 142 -10.83 18.56 9.70
C TYR A 142 -10.23 18.00 8.41
N THR A 143 -9.46 18.82 7.70
CA THR A 143 -8.73 18.39 6.51
C THR A 143 -7.23 18.60 6.68
N LEU A 144 -6.44 17.63 6.21
CA LEU A 144 -5.05 17.81 5.84
C LEU A 144 -5.01 17.82 4.31
N GLU A 145 -4.59 18.93 3.72
CA GLU A 145 -4.52 19.12 2.27
C GLU A 145 -3.07 19.29 1.85
N PHE A 146 -2.65 18.57 0.82
CA PHE A 146 -1.42 18.82 0.07
C PHE A 146 -1.78 19.58 -1.21
N SER A 147 -0.90 20.48 -1.65
CA SER A 147 -1.05 21.22 -2.89
C SER A 147 -0.12 20.70 -3.98
N CYS A 148 -0.51 20.92 -5.23
CA CYS A 148 0.27 20.61 -6.42
C CYS A 148 1.68 21.22 -6.38
N ASP A 149 1.84 22.42 -5.80
CA ASP A 149 3.13 23.10 -5.66
C ASP A 149 3.96 22.72 -4.40
N GLY A 150 3.61 21.63 -3.71
CA GLY A 150 4.45 21.09 -2.62
C GLY A 150 4.29 21.79 -1.27
N ALA A 151 3.07 22.20 -0.93
CA ALA A 151 2.74 22.72 0.39
C ALA A 151 1.60 21.94 1.03
N TYR A 152 1.36 22.21 2.31
CA TYR A 152 0.22 21.67 3.03
C TYR A 152 -0.59 22.75 3.74
N ARG A 153 -1.85 22.44 4.03
CA ARG A 153 -2.76 23.26 4.82
C ARG A 153 -3.63 22.38 5.72
N ILE A 154 -4.03 22.91 6.88
CA ILE A 154 -5.02 22.27 7.74
C ILE A 154 -6.19 23.22 7.95
N ARG A 155 -7.41 22.73 7.68
CA ARG A 155 -8.65 23.49 7.89
C ARG A 155 -9.62 22.74 8.77
N LYS A 156 -10.49 23.50 9.43
CA LYS A 156 -11.64 23.01 10.17
C LYS A 156 -12.92 23.54 9.51
N PHE A 157 -13.88 22.65 9.34
CA PHE A 157 -15.20 22.94 8.79
C PHE A 157 -16.24 22.79 9.89
N ILE A 158 -17.14 23.77 9.98
CA ILE A 158 -18.26 23.79 10.93
C ILE A 158 -19.47 24.38 10.20
N GLU A 159 -20.42 23.54 9.82
CA GLU A 159 -21.71 23.93 9.24
C GLU A 159 -21.57 24.90 8.05
N GLY A 160 -20.61 24.62 7.16
CA GLY A 160 -20.31 25.47 5.99
C GLY A 160 -19.37 26.65 6.28
N SER A 161 -19.03 26.92 7.53
CA SER A 161 -17.96 27.87 7.89
C SER A 161 -16.59 27.19 7.85
N VAL A 162 -15.57 27.92 7.39
CA VAL A 162 -14.20 27.41 7.24
C VAL A 162 -13.24 28.21 8.12
N GLN A 163 -12.50 27.52 8.97
CA GLN A 163 -11.41 28.07 9.76
C GLN A 163 -10.08 27.47 9.28
N VAL A 164 -9.14 28.32 8.88
CA VAL A 164 -7.76 27.90 8.56
C VAL A 164 -6.99 27.76 9.87
N LEU A 165 -6.60 26.53 10.23
CA LEU A 165 -5.81 26.26 11.44
C LEU A 165 -4.32 26.43 11.17
N PHE A 166 -3.88 25.93 10.01
CA PHE A 166 -2.54 26.13 9.48
C PHE A 166 -2.70 26.49 8.01
N ASN A 167 -2.13 27.60 7.58
CA ASN A 167 -2.22 28.04 6.19
C ASN A 167 -1.17 27.33 5.31
N TRP A 168 -1.28 27.49 3.99
CA TRP A 168 -0.35 26.94 3.01
C TRP A 168 1.10 27.18 3.41
N THR A 169 1.79 26.08 3.73
CA THR A 169 3.18 26.06 4.17
C THR A 169 3.95 25.07 3.33
N SER A 170 4.98 25.53 2.62
CA SER A 170 5.83 24.66 1.81
C SER A 170 6.55 23.62 2.67
N ALA A 171 6.65 22.39 2.19
CA ALA A 171 7.36 21.32 2.88
C ALA A 171 8.14 20.46 1.87
N GLU A 172 9.45 20.30 2.10
CA GLU A 172 10.34 19.54 1.20
C GLU A 172 9.95 18.06 1.06
N ALA A 173 9.26 17.51 2.06
CA ALA A 173 8.78 16.13 2.05
C ALA A 173 7.60 15.90 1.10
N ILE A 174 6.95 16.97 0.60
CA ILE A 174 5.81 16.89 -0.30
C ILE A 174 6.33 17.01 -1.73
N LEU A 175 6.18 15.93 -2.51
CA LEU A 175 6.48 15.95 -3.92
C LEU A 175 5.51 16.93 -4.61
N ALA A 176 6.02 17.71 -5.57
CA ALA A 176 5.27 18.73 -6.30
C ALA A 176 5.15 18.38 -7.79
N GLY A 177 4.06 18.82 -8.42
CA GLY A 177 3.73 18.59 -9.83
C GLY A 177 2.49 17.70 -10.02
N PRO A 178 2.02 17.54 -11.27
CA PRO A 178 0.94 16.65 -11.63
C PRO A 178 1.41 15.19 -11.72
N HIS A 179 0.47 14.25 -11.62
CA HIS A 179 0.71 12.79 -11.77
C HIS A 179 1.78 12.21 -10.84
N ILE A 180 1.85 12.75 -9.62
CA ILE A 180 2.75 12.29 -8.58
C ILE A 180 1.95 11.63 -7.46
N GLU A 181 2.62 10.73 -6.77
CA GLU A 181 2.07 10.05 -5.60
C GLU A 181 2.72 10.59 -4.33
N ASN A 182 1.89 10.96 -3.34
CA ASN A 182 2.35 11.25 -1.98
C ASN A 182 1.62 10.34 -0.98
N ARG A 183 2.32 10.00 0.12
CA ARG A 183 1.69 9.40 1.30
C ARG A 183 1.51 10.48 2.36
N MET A 184 0.26 10.67 2.79
CA MET A 184 -0.15 11.62 3.81
C MET A 184 -0.46 10.87 5.11
N GLY A 185 0.00 11.42 6.23
CA GLY A 185 -0.33 10.94 7.57
C GLY A 185 -1.02 12.03 8.38
N PHE A 186 -2.19 11.73 8.96
CA PHE A 186 -2.96 12.70 9.74
C PHE A 186 -3.39 12.12 11.10
N LEU A 187 -2.89 12.72 12.19
CA LEU A 187 -3.36 12.47 13.55
C LEU A 187 -4.52 13.41 13.83
N ALA A 188 -5.71 12.85 14.04
CA ALA A 188 -6.95 13.61 14.21
C ALA A 188 -7.63 13.29 15.54
#